data_AF-M1IAM7-F1
#
_entry.id   AF-M1IAM7-F1
#
_cell.length_a   1.000
_cell.length_b   1.000
_cell.length_c   1.000
_cell.angle_alpha   90.00
_cell.angle_beta   90.00
_cell.angle_gamma   90.00
#
_symmetry.space_group_name_H-M   'P 1'
#
loop_
_entity.id
_entity.type
_entity.pdbx_description
1 polymer ?
#
loop_
_entity_poly.entity_id
_entity_poly.type
_entity_poly.pdbx_seq_one_letter_code
_entity_poly.pdbx_strand_id
1 'polypeptide(L)'
;MTEKTKEVSQLLIPDLKIRKTNKGKKGYVYLIQLPQRFNKLLRAGLYDITIVLNNGSEIPVGTKRVWIMNDRLWLTLPRALAKTWEQEKIVDLVIRQV
;
A
#
# COMPACT_ATOMS: atom_id res chain seq x y z
N MET A 1 13.38 -19.06 28.60
CA MET A 1 13.27 -17.73 27.97
C MET A 1 12.57 -17.91 26.64
N THR A 2 11.26 -17.68 26.57
CA THR A 2 10.49 -17.72 25.32
C THR A 2 10.81 -16.45 24.54
N GLU A 3 11.47 -16.60 23.40
CA GLU A 3 11.64 -15.52 22.42
C GLU A 3 10.25 -15.02 22.05
N LYS A 4 9.87 -13.85 22.59
CA LYS A 4 8.75 -13.07 22.08
C LYS A 4 9.09 -12.73 20.64
N THR A 5 8.51 -13.46 19.70
CA THR A 5 8.46 -13.09 18.29
C THR A 5 8.00 -11.64 18.26
N LYS A 6 8.90 -10.71 17.92
CA LYS A 6 8.53 -9.30 17.74
C LYS A 6 7.52 -9.26 16.58
N GLU A 7 6.23 -9.20 16.90
CA GLU A 7 5.21 -8.85 15.93
C GLU A 7 5.62 -7.51 15.33
N VAL A 8 5.89 -7.51 14.03
CA VAL A 8 6.22 -6.28 13.31
C VAL A 8 4.91 -5.52 13.13
N SER A 9 4.60 -4.66 14.11
CA SER A 9 3.36 -3.87 14.13
C SER A 9 3.29 -2.85 12.99
N GLN A 10 4.45 -2.47 12.44
CA GLN A 10 4.58 -1.48 11.37
C GLN A 10 5.71 -1.87 10.39
N LEU A 11 5.44 -1.75 9.10
CA LEU A 11 6.43 -1.88 8.03
C LEU A 11 6.51 -0.59 7.21
N LEU A 12 7.73 -0.18 6.87
CA LEU A 12 8.00 0.79 5.82
C LEU A 12 8.36 0.02 4.54
N ILE A 13 7.66 0.33 3.45
CA ILE A 13 7.84 -0.30 2.14
C ILE A 13 8.19 0.82 1.15
N PRO A 14 9.47 0.96 0.79
CA PRO A 14 9.90 2.07 -0.04
C PRO A 14 9.70 1.81 -1.54
N ASP A 15 9.78 2.89 -2.33
CA ASP A 15 9.91 2.91 -3.79
C ASP A 15 8.77 2.22 -4.54
N LEU A 16 7.54 2.40 -4.06
CA LEU A 16 6.36 1.80 -4.64
C LEU A 16 5.83 2.58 -5.83
N LYS A 17 5.69 1.88 -6.95
CA LYS A 17 5.11 2.44 -8.17
C LYS A 17 3.59 2.42 -8.11
N ILE A 18 2.98 3.58 -8.34
CA ILE A 18 1.53 3.70 -8.50
C ILE A 18 1.14 3.32 -9.93
N ARG A 19 0.19 2.39 -10.06
CA ARG A 19 -0.37 1.92 -11.32
C ARG A 19 -1.78 2.46 -11.52
N LYS A 20 -1.96 3.29 -12.55
CA LYS A 20 -3.28 3.72 -13.04
C LYS A 20 -3.83 2.68 -14.00
N THR A 21 -4.99 2.11 -13.68
CA THR A 21 -5.67 1.09 -14.49
C THR A 21 -7.06 1.58 -14.89
N ASN A 22 -7.40 1.52 -16.18
CA ASN A 22 -8.76 1.81 -16.65
C ASN A 22 -9.67 0.59 -16.45
N LYS A 23 -10.79 0.76 -15.74
CA LYS A 23 -11.82 -0.27 -15.54
C LYS A 23 -13.10 0.02 -16.35
N GLY A 24 -12.94 0.63 -17.53
CA GLY A 24 -14.02 0.94 -18.46
C GLY A 24 -15.04 1.88 -17.83
N LYS A 25 -16.31 1.45 -17.77
CA LYS A 25 -17.43 2.25 -17.21
C LYS A 25 -17.22 2.70 -15.76
N LYS A 26 -16.34 2.03 -14.99
CA LYS A 26 -16.01 2.40 -13.60
C LYS A 26 -14.93 3.48 -13.49
N GLY A 27 -14.34 3.91 -14.60
CA GLY A 27 -13.26 4.89 -14.65
C GLY A 27 -11.90 4.30 -14.28
N TYR A 28 -10.99 5.16 -13.82
CA TYR A 28 -9.63 4.77 -13.42
C TYR A 28 -9.57 4.35 -11.95
N VAL A 29 -8.70 3.36 -11.68
CA VAL A 29 -8.31 2.95 -10.33
C VAL A 29 -6.80 3.04 -10.19
N TYR A 30 -6.36 3.40 -9.00
CA TYR A 30 -4.95 3.53 -8.65
C TYR A 30 -4.57 2.37 -7.74
N LEU A 31 -3.52 1.65 -8.11
CA LEU A 31 -3.10 0.43 -7.45
C LEU A 31 -1.62 0.51 -7.09
N ILE A 32 -1.26 -0.05 -5.94
CA ILE A 32 0.11 -0.31 -5.56
C ILE A 32 0.30 -1.83 -5.50
N GLN A 33 1.38 -2.32 -6.11
CA GLN A 33 1.83 -3.69 -5.96
C GLN A 33 2.93 -3.72 -4.89
N LEU A 34 2.79 -4.54 -3.86
CA LEU A 34 3.83 -4.71 -2.85
C LEU A 34 4.94 -5.65 -3.38
N PRO A 35 6.22 -5.39 -3.08
CA PRO A 35 7.32 -6.26 -3.45
C PRO A 35 7.20 -7.64 -2.79
N GLN A 36 7.51 -8.69 -3.53
CA GLN A 36 7.34 -10.09 -3.09
C GLN A 36 8.08 -10.43 -1.79
N ARG A 37 9.19 -9.73 -1.49
CA ARG A 37 9.91 -9.88 -0.21
C ARG A 37 9.04 -9.63 1.02
N PHE A 38 7.97 -8.85 0.89
CA PHE A 38 7.03 -8.58 1.98
C PHE A 38 5.90 -9.61 2.09
N ASN A 39 5.74 -10.55 1.15
CA ASN A 39 4.67 -11.56 1.21
C ASN A 39 4.80 -12.51 2.42
N LYS A 40 6.01 -12.63 3.02
CA LYS A 40 6.22 -13.41 4.25
C LYS A 40 5.84 -12.62 5.51
N LEU A 41 5.82 -11.30 5.43
CA LEU A 41 5.57 -10.38 6.55
C LEU A 41 4.12 -9.88 6.55
N LEU A 42 3.51 -9.78 5.36
CA LEU A 42 2.15 -9.32 5.16
C LEU A 42 1.30 -10.44 4.56
N ARG A 43 0.05 -10.50 5.00
CA ARG A 43 -0.99 -11.35 4.42
C ARG A 43 -2.12 -10.51 3.84
N ALA A 44 -3.00 -11.11 3.04
CA ALA A 44 -4.26 -10.44 2.70
C ALA A 44 -5.04 -10.10 3.97
N GLY A 45 -5.54 -8.88 4.10
CA GLY A 45 -6.15 -8.40 5.33
C GLY A 45 -6.43 -6.90 5.34
N LEU A 46 -6.95 -6.40 6.46
CA LEU A 46 -7.11 -4.97 6.70
C LEU A 46 -5.86 -4.43 7.39
N TYR A 47 -5.42 -3.27 6.93
CA TYR A 47 -4.26 -2.59 7.48
C TYR A 47 -4.48 -1.09 7.47
N ASP A 48 -3.91 -0.39 8.44
CA ASP A 48 -3.83 1.06 8.39
C ASP A 48 -2.67 1.48 7.51
N ILE A 49 -2.99 2.33 6.52
CA ILE A 49 -2.09 2.75 5.45
C ILE A 49 -1.81 4.24 5.59
N THR A 50 -0.53 4.59 5.61
CA THR A 50 -0.03 5.95 5.38
C THR A 50 0.88 5.94 4.15
N ILE A 51 0.63 6.81 3.19
CA ILE A 51 1.49 7.00 2.02
C ILE A 51 2.46 8.15 2.31
N VAL A 52 3.74 7.95 2.03
CA VAL A 52 4.76 8.99 2.16
C VAL A 52 5.19 9.41 0.76
N LEU A 53 5.03 10.69 0.46
CA LEU A 53 5.37 11.27 -0.84
C LEU A 53 6.89 11.55 -0.94
N ASN A 54 7.38 11.82 -2.15
CA ASN A 54 8.81 12.09 -2.38
C ASN A 54 9.32 13.32 -1.64
N ASN A 55 8.44 14.27 -1.34
CA ASN A 55 8.76 15.47 -0.56
C ASN A 55 8.72 15.22 0.98
N GLY A 56 8.55 13.97 1.42
CA GLY A 56 8.45 13.59 2.83
C GLY A 56 7.07 13.83 3.45
N SER A 57 6.10 14.34 2.71
CA SER A 57 4.74 14.56 3.23
C SER A 57 4.02 13.23 3.44
N GLU A 58 3.37 13.08 4.59
CA GLU A 58 2.57 11.90 4.92
C GLU A 58 1.08 12.11 4.65
N ILE A 59 0.45 11.13 4.00
CA ILE A 59 -0.98 11.10 3.73
C ILE A 59 -1.58 9.87 4.42
N PRO A 60 -2.31 10.03 5.54
CA PRO A 60 -3.04 8.93 6.14
C PRO A 60 -4.21 8.55 5.23
N VAL A 61 -4.13 7.36 4.64
CA VAL A 61 -5.15 6.80 3.74
C VAL A 61 -6.24 6.05 4.54
N GLY A 62 -5.93 5.70 5.79
CA GLY A 62 -6.80 4.97 6.71
C GLY A 62 -6.80 3.46 6.44
N THR A 63 -7.73 2.76 7.08
CA THR A 63 -7.82 1.30 6.97
C THR A 63 -8.20 0.89 5.55
N LYS A 64 -7.34 0.08 4.93
CA LYS A 64 -7.54 -0.48 3.59
C LYS A 64 -7.29 -1.97 3.56
N ARG A 65 -7.96 -2.62 2.62
CA ARG A 65 -7.74 -4.03 2.34
C ARG A 65 -6.54 -4.21 1.41
N VAL A 66 -5.55 -4.97 1.88
CA VAL A 66 -4.53 -5.59 1.04
C VAL A 66 -5.06 -6.93 0.56
N TRP A 67 -4.98 -7.18 -0.74
CA TRP A 67 -5.51 -8.38 -1.39
C TRP A 67 -4.44 -9.06 -2.25
N ILE A 68 -4.67 -10.33 -2.59
CA ILE A 68 -3.71 -11.13 -3.39
C ILE A 68 -4.26 -11.30 -4.81
N MET A 69 -3.38 -11.16 -5.79
CA MET A 69 -3.62 -11.54 -7.19
C MET A 69 -2.31 -11.93 -7.83
N ASN A 70 -2.28 -13.11 -8.47
CA ASN A 70 -1.09 -13.71 -9.08
C ASN A 70 0.10 -13.75 -8.10
N ASP A 71 -0.15 -14.26 -6.88
CA ASP A 71 0.82 -14.36 -5.77
C ASP A 71 1.50 -13.05 -5.35
N ARG A 72 0.90 -11.92 -5.69
CA ARG A 72 1.38 -10.58 -5.32
C ARG A 72 0.33 -9.89 -4.46
N LEU A 73 0.80 -9.16 -3.46
CA LEU A 73 -0.05 -8.32 -2.64
C LEU A 73 -0.30 -6.98 -3.35
N TRP A 74 -1.55 -6.53 -3.30
CA TRP A 74 -2.02 -5.33 -3.94
C TRP A 74 -2.84 -4.49 -2.98
N LEU A 75 -2.76 -3.18 -3.17
CA LEU A 75 -3.51 -2.17 -2.45
C LEU A 75 -4.17 -1.22 -3.46
N THR A 76 -5.42 -0.86 -3.20
CA THR A 76 -6.12 0.17 -3.98
C THR A 76 -6.05 1.50 -3.27
N LEU A 77 -5.61 2.55 -3.98
CA LEU A 77 -5.55 3.91 -3.45
C LEU A 77 -6.90 4.64 -3.61
N PRO A 78 -7.23 5.58 -2.70
CA PRO A 78 -8.45 6.37 -2.79
C PRO A 78 -8.53 7.19 -4.07
N ARG A 79 -9.67 7.12 -4.77
CA ARG A 79 -9.93 7.91 -5.98
C ARG A 79 -9.98 9.42 -5.72
N ALA A 80 -10.37 9.84 -4.51
CA ALA A 80 -10.42 11.24 -4.11
C ALA A 80 -9.06 11.96 -4.23
N LEU A 81 -7.96 11.20 -4.14
CA LEU A 81 -6.58 11.70 -4.24
C LEU A 81 -5.95 11.41 -5.61
N ALA A 82 -6.76 11.15 -6.64
CA ALA A 82 -6.28 10.81 -7.98
C ALA A 82 -5.25 11.81 -8.53
N LYS A 83 -5.45 13.11 -8.31
CA LYS A 83 -4.52 14.16 -8.75
C LYS A 83 -3.14 13.98 -8.12
N THR A 84 -3.09 13.69 -6.82
CA THR A 84 -1.84 13.39 -6.10
C THR A 84 -1.15 12.16 -6.67
N TRP A 85 -1.89 11.08 -6.94
CA TRP A 85 -1.33 9.84 -7.49
C TRP A 85 -0.80 9.96 -8.91
N GLU A 86 -1.36 10.88 -9.70
CA GLU A 86 -0.88 11.17 -11.06
C GLU A 86 0.40 12.01 -11.04
N GLN A 87 0.55 12.88 -10.04
CA GLN A 87 1.76 13.68 -9.81
C GLN A 87 2.88 12.83 -9.20
N GLU A 88 2.55 12.09 -8.15
CA GLU A 88 3.47 11.26 -7.35
C GLU A 88 3.45 9.82 -7.88
N LYS A 89 4.29 9.54 -8.88
CA LYS A 89 4.33 8.22 -9.54
C LYS A 89 4.99 7.12 -8.68
N ILE A 90 5.84 7.53 -7.75
CA ILE A 90 6.58 6.68 -6.81
C ILE A 90 6.36 7.25 -5.42
N VAL A 91 6.10 6.38 -4.45
CA VAL A 91 5.83 6.72 -3.05
C VAL A 91 6.36 5.64 -2.12
N ASP A 92 6.57 5.97 -0.86
CA ASP A 92 6.76 4.95 0.17
C ASP A 92 5.41 4.67 0.86
N LEU A 93 5.31 3.49 1.46
CA LEU A 93 4.14 3.04 2.19
C LEU A 93 4.51 2.63 3.60
N VAL A 94 3.87 3.25 4.58
CA VAL A 94 3.82 2.75 5.95
C VAL A 94 2.53 1.95 6.12
N ILE A 95 2.67 0.70 6.54
CA ILE A 95 1.56 -0.24 6.74
C ILE A 95 1.59 -0.80 8.15
N ARG A 96 0.44 -0.77 8.84
CA ARG A 96 0.26 -1.23 10.22
C ARG A 96 -0.85 -2.26 10.32
N GLN A 97 -0.63 -3.30 11.13
CA GLN A 97 -1.69 -4.26 11.45
C GLN A 97 -2.75 -3.59 12.34
N VAL A 98 -4.02 -3.90 12.07
CA VAL A 98 -5.19 -3.45 12.84
C VAL A 98 -5.65 -4.57 13.75
#